data_AF-A0A5Y2MXS0-F1
#
_entry.id   AF-A0A5Y2MXS0-F1
#
_cell.length_a   1.000
_cell.length_b   1.000
_cell.length_c   1.000
_cell.angle_alpha   90.00
_cell.angle_beta   90.00
_cell.angle_gamma   90.00
#
_symmetry.space_group_name_H-M   'P 1'
#
loop_
_entity.id
_entity.type
_entity.pdbx_description
1 polymer ?
#
loop_
_entity_poly.entity_id
_entity_poly.type
_entity_poly.pdbx_seq_one_letter_code
_entity_poly.pdbx_strand_id
1 'polypeptide(L)'
;MASGLQCWNASGVLVADLTDYNMRYVGTTTLGIGTGTTTSWNVGWGGMRPTGWLAIVRQTYNSNDFYCIPYNDSFVVQYLPVSGVYAQTLIIDIYTFE
;
A
#
# COMPACT_ATOMS: atom_id res chain seq x y z
N MET A 1 -15.74 1.47 -9.31
CA MET A 1 -16.92 2.10 -8.69
C MET A 1 -17.24 1.43 -7.38
N ALA A 2 -16.76 2.03 -6.29
CA ALA A 2 -17.34 1.98 -4.95
C ALA A 2 -16.75 3.23 -4.31
N SER A 3 -17.59 4.24 -4.11
CA SER A 3 -17.19 5.62 -3.82
C SER A 3 -17.99 6.09 -2.61
N GLY A 4 -17.48 5.80 -1.41
CA GLY A 4 -18.03 6.30 -0.17
C GLY A 4 -19.54 6.16 0.03
N LEU A 5 -20.05 6.83 1.07
CA LEU A 5 -21.47 7.12 1.20
C LEU A 5 -21.71 8.46 0.49
N GLN A 6 -22.59 8.48 -0.51
CA GLN A 6 -23.06 9.72 -1.13
C GLN A 6 -24.50 10.00 -0.71
N CYS A 7 -24.77 11.23 -0.29
CA CYS A 7 -26.12 11.71 0.01
C CYS A 7 -26.55 12.69 -1.07
N TRP A 8 -27.70 12.46 -1.68
CA TRP A 8 -28.26 13.30 -2.73
C TRP A 8 -29.61 13.87 -2.26
N ASN A 9 -29.87 15.15 -2.54
CA ASN A 9 -31.20 15.71 -2.31
C ASN A 9 -32.17 15.40 -3.46
N ALA A 10 -33.46 15.70 -3.25
CA ALA A 10 -34.51 15.45 -4.25
C ALA A 10 -34.33 16.22 -5.58
N SER A 11 -33.50 17.27 -5.58
CA SER A 11 -33.14 18.05 -6.77
C SER A 11 -31.92 17.49 -7.52
N GLY A 12 -31.38 16.35 -7.10
CA GLY A 12 -30.21 15.73 -7.73
C GLY A 12 -28.88 16.42 -7.40
N VAL A 13 -28.80 17.16 -6.29
CA VAL A 13 -27.56 17.77 -5.81
C VAL A 13 -26.90 16.88 -4.78
N LEU A 14 -25.59 16.66 -4.92
CA LEU A 14 -24.76 15.96 -3.94
C LEU A 14 -24.63 16.84 -2.68
N VAL A 15 -25.18 16.34 -1.57
CA VAL A 15 -25.22 17.04 -0.26
C VAL A 15 -24.05 16.64 0.62
N ALA A 16 -23.57 15.41 0.50
CA ALA A 16 -22.38 14.92 1.19
C ALA A 16 -21.73 13.81 0.37
N ASP A 17 -20.40 13.82 0.33
CA ASP A 17 -19.57 12.73 -0.19
C ASP A 17 -18.48 12.40 0.82
N LEU A 18 -18.21 11.12 1.02
CA LEU A 18 -17.14 10.59 1.85
C LEU A 18 -16.06 9.92 1.00
N THR A 19 -15.87 10.36 -0.25
CA THR A 19 -14.78 9.93 -1.14
C THR A 19 -13.43 10.03 -0.45
N ASP A 20 -13.13 11.17 0.17
CA ASP A 20 -11.84 11.49 0.78
C ASP A 20 -11.57 10.71 2.08
N TYR A 21 -12.60 10.03 2.60
CA TYR A 21 -12.51 9.22 3.82
C TYR A 21 -12.47 7.71 3.53
N ASN A 22 -12.44 7.29 2.26
CA ASN A 22 -12.36 5.88 1.92
C ASN A 22 -10.95 5.48 1.49
N MET A 23 -10.45 4.42 2.12
CA MET A 23 -9.34 3.63 1.57
C MET A 23 -9.94 2.37 0.96
N ARG A 24 -9.60 2.12 -0.31
CA ARG A 24 -10.05 0.95 -1.05
C ARG A 24 -8.91 -0.06 -1.15
N TYR A 25 -9.17 -1.29 -0.72
CA TYR A 25 -8.26 -2.41 -0.98
C TYR A 25 -8.25 -2.74 -2.48
N VAL A 26 -7.05 -2.84 -3.05
CA VAL A 26 -6.82 -3.14 -4.47
C VAL A 26 -6.36 -4.60 -4.63
N GLY A 27 -5.53 -5.09 -3.73
CA GLY A 27 -5.02 -6.45 -3.80
C GLY A 27 -3.86 -6.72 -2.85
N THR A 28 -3.30 -7.91 -2.95
CA THR A 28 -2.14 -8.36 -2.16
C THR A 28 -1.07 -8.89 -3.11
N THR A 29 0.19 -8.63 -2.78
CA THR A 29 1.35 -9.26 -3.42
C THR A 29 2.31 -9.80 -2.36
N THR A 30 3.33 -10.54 -2.79
CA THR A 30 4.35 -11.10 -1.92
C THR A 30 5.74 -10.75 -2.40
N LEU A 31 6.66 -10.49 -1.47
CA LEU A 31 8.08 -10.30 -1.75
C LEU A 31 8.89 -11.37 -1.01
N GLY A 32 9.60 -12.21 -1.77
CA GLY A 32 10.59 -13.14 -1.22
C GLY A 32 11.92 -12.43 -1.00
N ILE A 33 12.41 -12.45 0.24
CA ILE A 33 13.71 -11.88 0.63
C ILE A 33 14.66 -13.02 0.96
N GLY A 34 15.85 -13.00 0.38
CA GLY A 34 16.96 -13.86 0.78
C GLY A 34 17.81 -13.21 1.87
N THR A 35 18.59 -14.02 2.58
CA THR A 35 19.57 -13.50 3.54
C THR A 35 20.64 -12.67 2.84
N GLY A 36 21.01 -11.51 3.38
CA GLY A 36 22.08 -10.70 2.81
C GLY A 36 22.12 -9.26 3.31
N THR A 37 22.76 -8.39 2.53
CA THR A 37 22.94 -6.97 2.83
C THR A 37 22.02 -6.05 2.03
N THR A 38 21.24 -6.59 1.08
CA THR A 38 20.20 -5.83 0.38
C THR A 38 19.15 -5.37 1.39
N THR A 39 18.85 -4.08 1.39
CA THR A 39 17.84 -3.47 2.28
C THR A 39 16.71 -2.80 1.52
N SER A 40 16.74 -2.81 0.19
CA SER A 40 15.76 -2.12 -0.66
C SER A 40 15.40 -2.99 -1.85
N TRP A 41 14.09 -3.15 -2.12
CA TRP A 41 13.57 -3.94 -3.22
C TRP A 41 12.48 -3.16 -3.94
N ASN A 42 12.58 -3.08 -5.28
CA ASN A 42 11.49 -2.56 -6.09
C ASN A 42 10.52 -3.71 -6.44
N VAL A 43 9.23 -3.47 -6.22
CA VAL A 43 8.14 -4.41 -6.50
C VAL A 43 7.21 -3.76 -7.52
N GLY A 44 7.03 -4.41 -8.66
CA GLY A 44 6.14 -3.92 -9.72
C GLY A 44 4.66 -4.02 -9.32
N TRP A 45 3.92 -2.94 -9.58
CA TRP A 45 2.46 -2.90 -9.44
C TRP A 45 1.87 -1.92 -10.46
N GLY A 46 1.36 -2.44 -11.57
CA GLY A 46 0.83 -1.63 -12.66
C GLY A 46 -0.28 -0.69 -12.19
N GLY A 47 -0.16 0.59 -12.55
CA GLY A 47 -1.11 1.64 -12.20
C GLY A 47 -0.90 2.30 -10.83
N MET A 48 0.07 1.84 -10.03
CA MET A 48 0.45 2.53 -8.78
C MET A 48 0.97 3.94 -9.08
N ARG A 49 0.67 4.88 -8.18
CA ARG A 49 1.13 6.27 -8.25
C ARG A 49 1.77 6.70 -6.93
N PRO A 50 2.69 7.69 -6.95
CA PRO A 50 3.26 8.25 -5.71
C PRO A 50 2.23 8.86 -4.75
N THR A 51 1.07 9.28 -5.25
CA THR A 51 -0.03 9.89 -4.49
C THR A 51 -1.32 9.10 -4.66
N GLY A 52 -2.16 9.05 -3.61
CA GLY A 52 -3.43 8.31 -3.62
C GLY A 52 -3.29 6.79 -3.54
N TRP A 53 -2.09 6.29 -3.18
CA TRP A 53 -1.81 4.86 -3.05
C TRP A 53 -1.02 4.57 -1.78
N LEU A 54 -1.26 3.40 -1.21
CA LEU A 54 -0.51 2.85 -0.08
C LEU A 54 -0.14 1.41 -0.40
N ALA A 55 1.09 1.03 -0.12
CA ALA A 55 1.49 -0.36 0.06
C ALA A 55 1.83 -0.54 1.54
N ILE A 56 1.34 -1.61 2.15
CA ILE A 56 1.50 -1.86 3.58
C ILE A 56 1.95 -3.30 3.76
N VAL A 57 3.09 -3.50 4.41
CA VAL A 57 3.51 -4.84 4.82
C VAL A 57 2.53 -5.34 5.87
N ARG A 58 1.87 -6.46 5.58
CA ARG A 58 1.02 -7.15 6.53
C ARG A 58 1.93 -7.72 7.61
N GLN A 59 1.89 -7.09 8.77
CA GLN A 59 2.77 -7.44 9.87
C GLN A 59 2.37 -8.80 10.47
N THR A 60 3.33 -9.72 10.49
CA THR A 60 3.17 -11.07 11.07
C THR A 60 3.91 -11.24 12.40
N TYR A 61 4.72 -10.26 12.80
CA TYR A 61 5.55 -10.27 14.00
C TYR A 61 5.33 -9.02 14.85
N ASN A 62 5.91 -8.99 16.05
CA ASN A 62 5.74 -7.89 17.00
C ASN A 62 6.55 -6.63 16.64
N SER A 63 7.30 -6.67 15.52
CA SER A 63 8.16 -5.59 15.02
C SER A 63 7.75 -5.19 13.61
N ASN A 64 7.90 -3.90 13.29
CA ASN A 64 7.71 -3.36 11.95
C ASN A 64 9.04 -2.87 11.39
N ASP A 65 9.78 -3.76 10.75
CA ASP A 65 11.13 -3.47 10.26
C ASP A 65 11.13 -3.01 8.79
N PHE A 66 9.95 -2.99 8.15
CA PHE A 66 9.79 -2.70 6.73
C PHE A 66 8.75 -1.61 6.49
N TYR A 67 9.04 -0.70 5.58
CA TYR A 67 8.03 0.23 5.07
C TYR A 67 8.02 0.22 3.54
N CYS A 68 6.90 0.65 2.96
CA CYS A 68 6.75 0.74 1.52
C CYS A 68 6.61 2.19 1.07
N ILE A 69 7.17 2.50 -0.10
CA ILE A 69 7.10 3.82 -0.73
C ILE A 69 6.47 3.65 -2.12
N PRO A 70 5.27 4.20 -2.37
CA PRO A 70 4.65 4.21 -3.69
C PRO A 70 5.48 4.97 -4.73
N TYR A 71 5.56 4.41 -5.95
CA TYR A 71 6.16 5.01 -7.13
C TYR A 71 5.23 4.83 -8.35
N ASN A 72 5.65 5.31 -9.52
CA ASN A 72 4.92 5.07 -10.76
C ASN A 72 5.09 3.59 -11.18
N ASP A 73 3.97 2.87 -11.28
CA ASP A 73 3.89 1.44 -11.65
C ASP A 73 4.66 0.48 -10.73
N SER A 74 5.05 0.93 -9.54
CA SER A 74 5.81 0.14 -8.57
C SER A 74 5.73 0.72 -7.17
N PHE A 75 6.29 -0.01 -6.20
CA PHE A 75 6.65 0.54 -4.90
C PHE A 75 8.01 -0.03 -4.46
N VAL A 76 8.68 0.69 -3.58
CA VAL A 76 9.91 0.21 -2.93
C VAL A 76 9.55 -0.34 -1.57
N VAL A 77 10.03 -1.53 -1.24
CA VAL A 77 10.07 -2.06 0.12
C VAL A 77 11.44 -1.75 0.69
N GLN A 78 11.48 -1.08 1.84
CA GLN A 78 12.72 -0.70 2.52
C GLN A 78 12.78 -1.36 3.90
N TYR A 79 13.88 -2.03 4.17
CA TYR A 79 14.24 -2.56 5.49
C TYR A 79 14.96 -1.48 6.30
N LEU A 80 14.52 -1.26 7.53
CA LEU A 80 15.02 -0.22 8.44
C LEU A 80 16.34 -0.61 9.14
N PRO A 81 16.52 -1.85 9.63
CA PRO A 81 17.78 -2.27 10.24
C PRO A 81 18.94 -2.33 9.24
N VAL A 82 20.15 -2.05 9.73
CA VAL A 82 21.37 -1.94 8.91
C VAL A 82 22.32 -3.15 9.01
N SER A 83 22.06 -4.09 9.93
CA SER A 83 22.94 -5.25 10.20
C SER A 83 22.77 -6.43 9.24
N GLY A 84 21.99 -6.27 8.17
CA GLY A 84 21.62 -7.33 7.24
C GLY A 84 20.21 -7.87 7.50
N VAL A 85 19.64 -8.46 6.45
CA VAL A 85 18.27 -8.99 6.46
C VAL A 85 18.31 -10.53 6.49
N TYR A 86 17.39 -11.12 7.25
CA TYR A 86 17.17 -12.56 7.24
C TYR A 86 16.19 -12.97 6.15
N ALA A 87 16.35 -14.19 5.62
CA ALA A 87 15.42 -14.74 4.66
C ALA A 87 13.99 -14.80 5.22
N GLN A 88 13.04 -14.22 4.49
CA GLN A 88 11.62 -14.18 4.86
C GLN A 88 10.75 -13.87 3.64
N THR A 89 9.44 -14.11 3.76
CA THR A 89 8.47 -13.68 2.75
C THR A 89 7.56 -12.63 3.36
N LEU A 90 7.50 -11.47 2.72
CA LEU A 90 6.57 -10.40 3.10
C LEU A 90 5.28 -10.56 2.32
N ILE A 91 4.15 -10.37 3.01
CA ILE A 91 2.83 -10.20 2.40
C ILE A 91 2.54 -8.70 2.41
N ILE A 92 2.18 -8.11 1.28
CA ILE A 92 1.98 -6.67 1.12
C ILE A 92 0.59 -6.41 0.60
N ASP A 93 -0.19 -5.66 1.37
CA ASP A 93 -1.54 -5.22 1.00
C ASP A 93 -1.48 -3.84 0.35
N ILE A 94 -2.24 -3.67 -0.73
CA ILE A 94 -2.22 -2.47 -1.57
C ILE A 94 -3.58 -1.81 -1.52
N TYR A 95 -3.57 -0.51 -1.27
CA TYR A 95 -4.76 0.32 -1.13
C TYR A 95 -4.65 1.56 -2.02
N THR A 96 -5.80 2.08 -2.42
CA THR A 96 -5.97 3.39 -3.06
C THR A 96 -6.83 4.29 -2.20
N PHE A 97 -6.57 5.59 -2.23
CA PHE A 97 -7.36 6.63 -1.57
C PHE A 97 -7.36 7.88 -2.45
N GLU A 98 -8.36 8.74 -2.28
CA GLU A 98 -8.47 10.03 -2.98
C GLU A 98 -8.38 11.19 -1.99
#